data_AF-A0A2E7RDH0-F1
#
_entry.id   AF-A0A2E7RDH0-F1
#
_cell.length_a   1.000
_cell.length_b   1.000
_cell.length_c   1.000
_cell.angle_alpha   90.00
_cell.angle_beta   90.00
_cell.angle_gamma   90.00
#
_symmetry.space_group_name_H-M   'P 1'
#
loop_
_entity.id
_entity.type
_entity.pdbx_description
1 polymer ?
#
loop_
_entity_poly.entity_id
_entity_poly.type
_entity_poly.pdbx_seq_one_letter_code
_entity_poly.pdbx_strand_id
1 'polypeptide(L)'
;MQLFYLLLARLQPSFHTRSKSTKLISMRKQLTTLYVTLAVLLGSTGATLGTEKSNFNCSNKDREYAKFWGNYYDPEDAYEFGRKIKKVVKEKNLEGLFTLVDGELTSGPRKRVIKGKKFSDIFSNHWRNDLLASDAPCSPAGWRGFMLASGLVWFNRKNGEWRVFSINGAREENIREANIPMGWIISEGLIPPQCFVKEWVSSDNFEEFEDKYNIPKEDCRSIKLGSRKRTFCQSTHFRKNPGIYLGKEITSLDGIAPSWDDKDRITLAAPVDLCFKGSVIDGRIGDPIKLSVKSDKKSKMIESKICSSETSCTEYAYSILTNVPLNKCQELAPNLTGQCRQSFLIAVGDYSGGSIGWDYGYNIYGLFSFNDKKRFIVPLKNFRKKNDAINYIEQSVK
;
A
#
# COMPACT_ATOMS: atom_id res chain seq x y z
N MET A 1 -3.15 6.16 3.51
CA MET A 1 -4.41 5.92 4.27
C MET A 1 -4.17 4.86 5.35
N GLN A 2 -3.01 4.93 6.02
CA GLN A 2 -2.53 3.99 7.05
C GLN A 2 -2.60 4.59 8.47
N LEU A 3 -2.97 5.87 8.61
CA LEU A 3 -3.09 6.56 9.89
C LEU A 3 -4.35 6.20 10.70
N PHE A 4 -5.21 5.30 10.22
CA PHE A 4 -6.51 5.03 10.86
C PHE A 4 -6.45 4.02 12.02
N TYR A 5 -5.38 3.25 12.21
CA TYR A 5 -5.43 2.07 13.09
C TYR A 5 -4.39 1.96 14.20
N LEU A 6 -3.44 2.90 14.34
CA LEU A 6 -2.57 2.94 15.53
C LEU A 6 -3.29 3.41 16.82
N LEU A 7 -4.55 3.86 16.73
CA LEU A 7 -5.27 4.46 17.85
C LEU A 7 -6.28 3.55 18.57
N LEU A 8 -6.49 2.30 18.14
CA LEU A 8 -7.41 1.36 18.81
C LEU A 8 -6.74 0.37 19.77
N ALA A 9 -5.40 0.37 19.90
CA ALA A 9 -4.66 -0.54 20.78
C ALA A 9 -4.30 0.05 22.16
N ARG A 10 -4.67 1.30 22.45
CA ARG A 10 -4.52 1.88 23.79
C ARG A 10 -5.83 2.52 24.20
N LEU A 11 -6.37 2.02 25.32
CA LEU A 11 -7.49 2.50 26.15
C LEU A 11 -8.55 1.40 26.34
N GLN A 12 -8.22 0.39 27.16
CA GLN A 12 -9.20 -0.10 28.13
C GLN A 12 -9.25 0.92 29.28
N PRO A 13 -10.43 1.42 29.66
CA PRO A 13 -10.62 1.91 31.02
C PRO A 13 -11.54 0.96 31.77
N SER A 14 -11.02 0.50 32.89
CA SER A 14 -11.72 -0.02 34.06
C SER A 14 -12.95 0.81 34.43
N PHE A 15 -14.07 0.11 34.65
CA PHE A 15 -15.30 0.67 35.19
C PHE A 15 -15.09 1.25 36.59
N HIS A 16 -15.44 2.53 36.78
CA HIS A 16 -15.86 3.04 38.08
C HIS A 16 -17.07 3.95 37.93
N THR A 17 -18.13 3.56 38.62
CA THR A 17 -19.45 4.18 38.70
C THR A 17 -19.41 5.48 39.51
N ARG A 18 -20.10 6.53 39.04
CA ARG A 18 -20.85 7.41 39.95
C ARG A 18 -22.01 8.15 39.26
N SER A 19 -23.10 8.18 40.02
CA SER A 19 -24.46 8.65 39.74
C SER A 19 -24.63 10.14 40.04
N LYS A 20 -25.57 10.79 39.34
CA LYS A 20 -26.73 11.59 39.86
C LYS A 20 -27.25 12.54 38.74
N SER A 21 -28.49 12.37 38.26
CA SER A 21 -29.76 12.86 38.80
C SER A 21 -30.16 14.29 38.36
N THR A 22 -31.12 14.33 37.43
CA THR A 22 -32.42 15.06 37.45
C THR A 22 -32.48 16.59 37.36
N LYS A 23 -33.29 17.10 36.41
CA LYS A 23 -34.54 17.84 36.71
C LYS A 23 -35.36 18.17 35.44
N LEU A 24 -36.65 17.82 35.52
CA LEU A 24 -37.76 18.19 34.67
C LEU A 24 -38.32 19.56 35.10
N ILE A 25 -38.74 20.40 34.14
CA ILE A 25 -39.72 21.50 34.28
C ILE A 25 -40.47 21.49 32.93
N SER A 26 -41.75 21.12 32.76
CA SER A 26 -43.04 21.44 33.38
C SER A 26 -43.74 22.70 32.83
N MET A 27 -44.89 22.43 32.19
CA MET A 27 -46.12 23.24 32.01
C MET A 27 -46.13 24.43 31.02
N ARG A 28 -47.24 24.80 30.35
CA ARG A 28 -48.55 24.21 29.93
C ARG A 28 -49.35 25.36 29.28
N LYS A 29 -50.32 25.02 28.42
CA LYS A 29 -51.58 25.72 28.01
C LYS A 29 -51.60 26.40 26.63
N GLN A 30 -52.37 25.87 25.66
CA GLN A 30 -53.83 26.04 25.31
C GLN A 30 -54.00 27.23 24.34
N LEU A 31 -54.82 27.26 23.26
CA LEU A 31 -56.17 26.76 22.91
C LEU A 31 -56.24 26.54 21.36
N THR A 32 -56.86 25.48 20.77
CA THR A 32 -58.27 25.33 20.26
C THR A 32 -58.74 26.43 19.26
N THR A 33 -59.40 26.23 18.10
CA THR A 33 -60.19 25.17 17.43
C THR A 33 -60.46 25.61 15.96
N LEU A 34 -60.65 24.70 14.97
CA LEU A 34 -61.90 24.59 14.15
C LEU A 34 -61.81 23.43 13.13
N TYR A 35 -62.80 22.55 13.18
CA TYR A 35 -63.07 21.43 12.27
C TYR A 35 -63.84 21.88 11.02
N VAL A 36 -63.54 21.30 9.85
CA VAL A 36 -64.57 20.91 8.86
C VAL A 36 -64.15 19.60 8.20
N THR A 37 -64.90 18.55 8.48
CA THR A 37 -64.93 17.26 7.77
C THR A 37 -65.84 17.37 6.55
N LEU A 38 -65.40 16.85 5.40
CA LEU A 38 -66.29 16.36 4.36
C LEU A 38 -65.75 15.01 3.86
N ALA A 39 -66.45 13.93 4.25
CA ALA A 39 -66.27 12.60 3.72
C ALA A 39 -67.54 12.22 2.96
N VAL A 40 -67.43 11.94 1.66
CA VAL A 40 -68.43 11.16 0.90
C VAL A 40 -67.71 10.24 -0.08
N LEU A 41 -67.61 8.98 0.36
CA LEU A 41 -67.90 7.70 -0.31
C LEU A 41 -67.23 7.30 -1.65
N LEU A 42 -66.39 6.27 -1.51
CA LEU A 42 -66.43 4.96 -2.19
C LEU A 42 -66.22 4.91 -3.72
N GLY A 43 -64.96 4.67 -4.08
CA GLY A 43 -64.57 3.89 -5.25
C GLY A 43 -63.55 2.84 -4.82
N SER A 44 -64.04 1.65 -4.44
CA SER A 44 -63.24 0.49 -4.11
C SER A 44 -62.50 -0.03 -5.34
N THR A 45 -61.25 0.40 -5.50
CA THR A 45 -60.23 -0.43 -6.16
C THR A 45 -59.15 -0.67 -5.13
N GLY A 46 -59.06 -1.92 -4.68
CA GLY A 46 -57.99 -2.37 -3.80
C GLY A 46 -56.67 -2.23 -4.56
N ALA A 47 -56.01 -1.08 -4.40
CA ALA A 47 -54.58 -0.99 -4.60
C ALA A 47 -53.95 -1.84 -3.50
N THR A 48 -53.77 -3.12 -3.80
CA THR A 48 -52.72 -3.91 -3.19
C THR A 48 -51.44 -3.14 -3.46
N LEU A 49 -50.98 -2.38 -2.47
CA LEU A 49 -49.57 -2.03 -2.32
C LEU A 49 -48.85 -3.37 -2.18
N GLY A 50 -48.60 -4.00 -3.32
CA GLY A 50 -47.58 -5.01 -3.43
C GLY A 50 -46.33 -4.35 -2.90
N THR A 51 -45.87 -4.82 -1.74
CA THR A 51 -44.47 -4.67 -1.41
C THR A 51 -43.73 -5.27 -2.59
N GLU A 52 -43.21 -4.42 -3.48
CA GLU A 52 -42.16 -4.83 -4.38
C GLU A 52 -41.07 -5.39 -3.47
N LYS A 53 -41.04 -6.72 -3.35
CA LYS A 53 -39.88 -7.44 -2.88
C LYS A 53 -38.80 -7.12 -3.91
N SER A 54 -38.13 -6.00 -3.71
CA SER A 54 -36.86 -5.71 -4.34
C SER A 54 -35.97 -6.90 -4.01
N ASN A 55 -35.77 -7.73 -5.02
CA ASN A 55 -35.04 -8.98 -4.91
C ASN A 55 -33.55 -8.60 -4.87
N PHE A 56 -33.13 -8.03 -3.74
CA PHE A 56 -31.77 -7.58 -3.50
C PHE A 56 -30.85 -8.81 -3.43
N ASN A 57 -29.73 -8.75 -4.13
CA ASN A 57 -28.74 -9.84 -4.09
C ASN A 57 -27.97 -9.81 -2.76
N CYS A 58 -27.90 -8.65 -2.13
CA CYS A 58 -27.16 -8.43 -0.90
C CYS A 58 -28.09 -8.32 0.32
N SER A 59 -27.60 -8.82 1.46
CA SER A 59 -28.38 -8.91 2.68
C SER A 59 -28.44 -7.57 3.43
N ASN A 60 -29.37 -7.45 4.39
CA ASN A 60 -29.40 -6.31 5.31
C ASN A 60 -28.11 -6.18 6.12
N LYS A 61 -27.45 -7.29 6.44
CA LYS A 61 -26.15 -7.31 7.13
C LYS A 61 -25.06 -6.63 6.29
N ASP A 62 -25.06 -6.84 4.98
CA ASP A 62 -24.12 -6.16 4.07
C ASP A 62 -24.35 -4.64 4.08
N ARG A 63 -25.62 -4.20 4.10
CA ARG A 63 -25.98 -2.78 4.19
C ARG A 63 -25.56 -2.16 5.51
N GLU A 64 -25.72 -2.87 6.63
CA GLU A 64 -25.21 -2.42 7.93
C GLU A 64 -23.68 -2.34 7.95
N TYR A 65 -23.01 -3.30 7.32
CA TYR A 65 -21.56 -3.28 7.20
C TYR A 65 -21.08 -2.12 6.33
N ALA A 66 -21.78 -1.80 5.22
CA ALA A 66 -21.50 -0.60 4.43
C ALA A 66 -21.61 0.68 5.27
N LYS A 67 -22.62 0.79 6.15
CA LYS A 67 -22.77 1.93 7.09
C LYS A 67 -21.60 2.03 8.05
N PHE A 68 -21.11 0.90 8.57
CA PHE A 68 -19.91 0.88 9.43
C PHE A 68 -18.70 1.49 8.72
N TRP A 69 -18.55 1.23 7.42
CA TRP A 69 -17.50 1.83 6.60
C TRP A 69 -17.81 3.24 6.08
N GLY A 70 -18.83 3.90 6.62
CA GLY A 70 -19.23 5.25 6.20
C GLY A 70 -19.84 5.31 4.80
N ASN A 71 -20.44 4.21 4.35
CA ASN A 71 -21.09 4.08 3.04
C ASN A 71 -20.20 4.47 1.85
N TYR A 72 -18.89 4.17 1.93
CA TYR A 72 -17.99 4.43 0.79
C TYR A 72 -18.33 3.55 -0.43
N TYR A 73 -19.09 2.47 -0.23
CA TYR A 73 -19.60 1.58 -1.27
C TYR A 73 -21.09 1.29 -1.04
N ASP A 74 -21.78 0.92 -2.11
CA ASP A 74 -23.09 0.27 -2.05
C ASP A 74 -22.91 -1.25 -2.25
N PRO A 75 -23.57 -2.11 -1.43
CA PRO A 75 -23.43 -3.56 -1.57
C PRO A 75 -23.86 -4.12 -2.93
N GLU A 76 -24.94 -3.62 -3.53
CA GLU A 76 -25.40 -4.10 -4.84
C GLU A 76 -24.44 -3.69 -5.94
N ASP A 77 -23.90 -2.46 -5.89
CA ASP A 77 -22.87 -2.02 -6.83
C ASP A 77 -21.62 -2.92 -6.77
N ALA A 78 -21.22 -3.35 -5.57
CA ALA A 78 -20.08 -4.25 -5.38
C ALA A 78 -20.33 -5.63 -6.01
N TYR A 79 -21.52 -6.17 -5.76
CA TYR A 79 -21.97 -7.45 -6.31
C TYR A 79 -22.02 -7.40 -7.85
N GLU A 80 -22.61 -6.36 -8.42
CA GLU A 80 -22.71 -6.18 -9.87
C GLU A 80 -21.35 -5.97 -10.53
N PHE A 81 -20.42 -5.26 -9.88
CA PHE A 81 -19.06 -5.15 -10.38
C PHE A 81 -18.32 -6.51 -10.35
N GLY A 82 -18.51 -7.31 -9.30
CA GLY A 82 -18.02 -8.69 -9.24
C GLY A 82 -18.57 -9.54 -10.38
N ARG A 83 -19.86 -9.44 -10.68
CA ARG A 83 -20.49 -10.11 -11.84
C ARG A 83 -19.93 -9.64 -13.18
N LYS A 84 -19.67 -8.33 -13.32
CA LYS A 84 -19.03 -7.76 -14.52
C LYS A 84 -17.67 -8.39 -14.78
N ILE A 85 -16.83 -8.53 -13.75
CA ILE A 85 -15.53 -9.23 -13.86
C ILE A 85 -15.74 -10.68 -14.32
N LYS A 86 -16.63 -11.42 -13.65
CA LYS A 86 -16.93 -12.82 -14.00
C LYS A 86 -17.42 -12.97 -15.45
N LYS A 87 -18.25 -12.04 -15.94
CA LYS A 87 -18.74 -12.03 -17.33
C LYS A 87 -17.59 -11.91 -18.33
N VAL A 88 -16.70 -10.93 -18.14
CA VAL A 88 -15.54 -10.71 -19.00
C VAL A 88 -14.60 -11.94 -19.01
N VAL A 89 -14.41 -12.58 -17.85
CA VAL A 89 -13.63 -13.83 -17.73
C VAL A 89 -14.33 -15.03 -18.39
N LYS A 90 -15.66 -15.12 -18.29
CA LYS A 90 -16.46 -16.13 -18.99
C LYS A 90 -16.28 -16.00 -20.50
N GLU A 91 -16.27 -14.78 -21.02
CA GLU A 91 -16.05 -14.47 -22.44
C GLU A 91 -14.58 -14.62 -22.88
N LYS A 92 -13.66 -14.90 -21.95
CA LYS A 92 -12.20 -14.94 -22.20
C LYS A 92 -11.69 -13.63 -22.81
N ASN A 93 -12.31 -12.50 -22.45
CA ASN A 93 -11.99 -11.19 -22.97
C ASN A 93 -10.86 -10.55 -22.14
N LEU A 94 -9.61 -10.78 -22.55
CA LEU A 94 -8.43 -10.28 -21.84
C LEU A 94 -8.35 -8.75 -21.85
N GLU A 95 -8.57 -8.10 -22.99
CA GLU A 95 -8.53 -6.63 -23.09
C GLU A 95 -9.64 -5.98 -22.25
N GLY A 96 -10.85 -6.55 -22.29
CA GLY A 96 -11.97 -6.13 -21.44
C GLY A 96 -11.65 -6.23 -19.95
N LEU A 97 -10.92 -7.27 -19.53
CA LEU A 97 -10.53 -7.44 -18.12
C LEU A 97 -9.55 -6.34 -17.70
N PHE A 98 -8.56 -6.05 -18.55
CA PHE A 98 -7.55 -5.02 -18.27
C PHE A 98 -8.08 -3.58 -18.44
N THR A 99 -9.23 -3.40 -19.09
CA THR A 99 -9.96 -2.12 -19.08
C THR A 99 -10.55 -1.80 -17.70
N LEU A 100 -10.82 -2.82 -16.87
CA LEU A 100 -11.28 -2.63 -15.49
C LEU A 100 -10.15 -2.27 -14.51
N VAL A 101 -8.89 -2.28 -14.96
CA VAL A 101 -7.71 -2.06 -14.12
C VAL A 101 -7.31 -0.58 -14.08
N ASP A 102 -7.06 -0.04 -12.88
CA ASP A 102 -6.53 1.32 -12.68
C ASP A 102 -5.00 1.39 -12.84
N GLY A 103 -4.49 2.06 -13.88
CA GLY A 103 -3.04 2.11 -14.13
C GLY A 103 -2.46 0.70 -14.28
N GLU A 104 -1.35 0.39 -13.59
CA GLU A 104 -0.84 -0.98 -13.46
C GLU A 104 -1.43 -1.71 -12.25
N LEU A 105 -1.46 -3.05 -12.30
CA LEU A 105 -1.83 -3.87 -11.14
C LEU A 105 -0.79 -3.76 -10.01
N THR A 106 -1.26 -3.84 -8.75
CA THR A 106 -0.39 -3.98 -7.58
C THR A 106 0.28 -5.35 -7.56
N SER A 107 -0.47 -6.40 -7.91
CA SER A 107 0.02 -7.76 -8.16
C SER A 107 -0.69 -8.34 -9.39
N GLY A 108 0.07 -9.00 -10.25
CA GLY A 108 -0.39 -9.52 -11.54
C GLY A 108 0.40 -8.98 -12.73
N PRO A 109 0.04 -9.40 -13.95
CA PRO A 109 0.82 -9.13 -15.15
C PRO A 109 0.69 -7.67 -15.59
N ARG A 110 1.74 -7.14 -16.22
CA ARG A 110 1.78 -5.75 -16.72
C ARG A 110 0.82 -5.56 -17.89
N LYS A 111 0.20 -4.39 -17.99
CA LYS A 111 -0.66 -4.04 -19.15
C LYS A 111 0.05 -4.14 -20.49
N ARG A 112 1.35 -3.81 -20.52
CA ARG A 112 2.14 -3.91 -21.75
C ARG A 112 2.29 -5.36 -22.24
N VAL A 113 2.38 -6.32 -21.33
CA VAL A 113 2.68 -7.73 -21.62
C VAL A 113 1.44 -8.47 -22.13
N ILE A 114 0.26 -8.07 -21.66
CA ILE A 114 -1.00 -8.70 -22.09
C ILE A 114 -1.43 -8.26 -23.48
N LYS A 115 -0.85 -7.18 -24.04
CA LYS A 115 -1.20 -6.68 -25.37
C LYS A 115 -0.87 -7.72 -26.44
N GLY A 116 -1.87 -8.09 -27.25
CA GLY A 116 -1.72 -9.10 -28.29
C GLY A 116 -1.63 -10.56 -27.80
N LYS A 117 -1.82 -10.81 -26.49
CA LYS A 117 -1.87 -12.16 -25.93
C LYS A 117 -3.31 -12.68 -25.92
N LYS A 118 -3.47 -13.99 -25.99
CA LYS A 118 -4.75 -14.66 -25.74
C LYS A 118 -4.96 -14.82 -24.23
N PHE A 119 -6.21 -14.90 -23.80
CA PHE A 119 -6.54 -15.15 -22.39
C PHE A 119 -5.84 -16.40 -21.83
N SER A 120 -5.79 -17.49 -22.60
CA SER A 120 -5.14 -18.75 -22.22
C SER A 120 -3.61 -18.68 -22.12
N ASP A 121 -2.99 -17.65 -22.71
CA ASP A 121 -1.55 -17.42 -22.59
C ASP A 121 -1.21 -16.86 -21.19
N ILE A 122 -2.17 -16.21 -20.54
CA ILE A 122 -2.00 -15.53 -19.25
C ILE A 122 -2.63 -16.34 -18.11
N PHE A 123 -3.81 -16.93 -18.32
CA PHE A 123 -4.58 -17.60 -17.27
C PHE A 123 -4.88 -19.06 -17.63
N SER A 124 -4.78 -19.95 -16.65
CA SER A 124 -5.11 -21.37 -16.82
C SER A 124 -6.63 -21.60 -16.82
N ASN A 125 -7.07 -22.75 -17.33
CA ASN A 125 -8.47 -23.16 -17.24
C ASN A 125 -8.92 -23.33 -15.78
N HIS A 126 -8.04 -23.82 -14.91
CA HIS A 126 -8.29 -23.93 -13.47
C HIS A 126 -8.60 -22.56 -12.86
N TRP A 127 -7.71 -21.58 -13.08
CA TRP A 127 -7.89 -20.20 -12.63
C TRP A 127 -9.24 -19.63 -13.05
N ARG A 128 -9.61 -19.84 -14.32
CA ARG A 128 -10.88 -19.36 -14.87
C ARG A 128 -12.07 -20.07 -14.21
N ASN A 129 -12.00 -21.39 -14.04
CA ASN A 129 -13.08 -22.16 -13.45
C ASN A 129 -13.32 -21.76 -11.99
N ASP A 130 -12.27 -21.58 -11.20
CA ASP A 130 -12.36 -21.11 -9.81
C ASP A 130 -13.06 -19.76 -9.72
N LEU A 131 -12.66 -18.81 -10.57
CA LEU A 131 -13.27 -17.48 -10.60
C LEU A 131 -14.76 -17.54 -10.97
N LEU A 132 -15.13 -18.38 -11.95
CA LEU A 132 -16.52 -18.53 -12.39
C LEU A 132 -17.39 -19.24 -11.35
N ALA A 133 -16.82 -20.17 -10.58
CA ALA A 133 -17.50 -20.88 -9.51
C ALA A 133 -17.71 -20.01 -8.25
N SER A 134 -16.82 -19.05 -7.97
CA SER A 134 -16.92 -18.19 -6.78
C SER A 134 -18.08 -17.19 -6.84
N ASP A 135 -18.71 -16.89 -5.72
CA ASP A 135 -19.76 -15.87 -5.64
C ASP A 135 -19.21 -14.44 -5.75
N ALA A 136 -20.01 -13.53 -6.29
CA ALA A 136 -19.69 -12.11 -6.28
C ALA A 136 -19.93 -11.54 -4.87
N PRO A 137 -18.97 -10.81 -4.28
CA PRO A 137 -19.08 -10.35 -2.91
C PRO A 137 -19.96 -9.09 -2.79
N CYS A 138 -20.82 -9.06 -1.77
CA CYS A 138 -21.56 -7.87 -1.34
C CYS A 138 -20.80 -7.02 -0.31
N SER A 139 -19.77 -7.58 0.32
CA SER A 139 -18.99 -6.95 1.40
C SER A 139 -17.49 -7.18 1.19
N PRO A 140 -16.62 -6.24 1.61
CA PRO A 140 -15.18 -6.38 1.48
C PRO A 140 -14.59 -7.30 2.55
N ALA A 141 -13.41 -7.85 2.28
CA ALA A 141 -12.56 -8.54 3.24
C ALA A 141 -11.84 -7.51 4.14
N GLY A 142 -12.61 -6.89 5.04
CA GLY A 142 -12.13 -5.80 5.90
C GLY A 142 -11.62 -4.61 5.07
N TRP A 143 -10.48 -4.05 5.46
CA TRP A 143 -9.88 -2.90 4.78
C TRP A 143 -9.21 -3.24 3.43
N ARG A 144 -9.02 -4.53 3.12
CA ARG A 144 -8.27 -4.97 1.92
C ARG A 144 -9.05 -4.78 0.62
N GLY A 145 -10.38 -4.64 0.69
CA GLY A 145 -11.27 -4.53 -0.46
C GLY A 145 -12.02 -5.82 -0.76
N PHE A 146 -12.55 -5.93 -1.96
CA PHE A 146 -13.41 -7.04 -2.38
C PHE A 146 -12.58 -8.06 -3.15
N MET A 147 -12.89 -9.34 -2.97
CA MET A 147 -12.16 -10.42 -3.63
C MET A 147 -13.10 -11.44 -4.27
N LEU A 148 -12.68 -11.97 -5.42
CA LEU A 148 -13.27 -13.13 -6.07
C LEU A 148 -12.32 -14.32 -5.94
N ALA A 149 -12.91 -15.53 -5.87
CA ALA A 149 -12.21 -16.81 -5.74
C ALA A 149 -11.04 -16.76 -4.74
N SER A 150 -11.34 -16.41 -3.49
CA SER A 150 -10.35 -16.42 -2.39
C SER A 150 -9.10 -15.58 -2.68
N GLY A 151 -9.25 -14.49 -3.44
CA GLY A 151 -8.17 -13.54 -3.69
C GLY A 151 -7.44 -13.69 -5.03
N LEU A 152 -8.00 -14.45 -5.99
CA LEU A 152 -7.49 -14.46 -7.36
C LEU A 152 -7.67 -13.10 -8.05
N VAL A 153 -8.77 -12.41 -7.80
CA VAL A 153 -8.98 -11.04 -8.28
C VAL A 153 -9.41 -10.15 -7.12
N TRP A 154 -8.75 -9.01 -6.96
CA TRP A 154 -9.14 -7.99 -6.00
C TRP A 154 -9.55 -6.70 -6.68
N PHE A 155 -10.62 -6.11 -6.16
CA PHE A 155 -11.17 -4.86 -6.64
C PHE A 155 -11.65 -3.99 -5.48
N ASN A 156 -11.72 -2.69 -5.72
CA ASN A 156 -12.23 -1.74 -4.73
C ASN A 156 -12.81 -0.51 -5.42
N ARG A 157 -13.55 0.29 -4.65
CA ARG A 157 -14.04 1.59 -5.07
C ARG A 157 -13.08 2.68 -4.63
N LYS A 158 -12.56 3.44 -5.58
CA LYS A 158 -11.62 4.54 -5.35
C LYS A 158 -12.08 5.75 -6.16
N ASN A 159 -12.14 6.92 -5.51
CA ASN A 159 -12.62 8.17 -6.13
C ASN A 159 -13.99 7.99 -6.81
N GLY A 160 -14.90 7.23 -6.18
CA GLY A 160 -16.24 6.97 -6.70
C GLY A 160 -16.34 5.84 -7.72
N GLU A 161 -15.23 5.31 -8.23
CA GLU A 161 -15.22 4.31 -9.30
C GLU A 161 -14.71 2.95 -8.86
N TRP A 162 -15.33 1.89 -9.38
CA TRP A 162 -14.92 0.51 -9.17
C TRP A 162 -13.80 0.11 -10.11
N ARG A 163 -12.68 -0.38 -9.56
CA ARG A 163 -11.52 -0.80 -10.35
C ARG A 163 -10.86 -2.04 -9.76
N VAL A 164 -10.35 -2.89 -10.66
CA VAL A 164 -9.49 -4.03 -10.31
C VAL A 164 -8.09 -3.50 -10.02
N PHE A 165 -7.50 -3.94 -8.91
CA PHE A 165 -6.15 -3.52 -8.50
C PHE A 165 -5.18 -4.70 -8.32
N SER A 166 -5.67 -5.95 -8.27
CA SER A 166 -4.82 -7.14 -8.20
C SER A 166 -5.45 -8.30 -8.97
N ILE A 167 -4.61 -9.04 -9.71
CA ILE A 167 -4.97 -10.29 -10.38
C ILE A 167 -3.86 -11.31 -10.14
N ASN A 168 -4.07 -12.21 -9.18
CA ASN A 168 -3.12 -13.24 -8.78
C ASN A 168 -3.32 -14.52 -9.61
N GLY A 169 -2.30 -15.38 -9.68
CA GLY A 169 -2.38 -16.66 -10.40
C GLY A 169 -2.28 -16.56 -11.93
N ALA A 170 -1.97 -15.38 -12.46
CA ALA A 170 -1.50 -15.24 -13.83
C ALA A 170 -0.14 -15.93 -14.00
N ARG A 171 0.16 -16.40 -15.23
CA ARG A 171 1.51 -16.84 -15.56
C ARG A 171 2.49 -15.68 -15.39
N GLU A 172 3.57 -15.94 -14.66
CA GLU A 172 4.57 -14.93 -14.37
C GLU A 172 5.30 -14.50 -15.64
N GLU A 173 5.51 -13.19 -15.75
CA GLU A 173 6.43 -12.65 -16.74
C GLU A 173 7.86 -12.89 -16.27
N ASN A 174 8.69 -13.49 -17.11
CA ASN A 174 10.13 -13.58 -16.85
C ASN A 174 10.79 -12.23 -17.16
N ILE A 175 10.79 -11.33 -16.19
CA ILE A 175 11.39 -9.99 -16.29
C ILE A 175 12.92 -10.05 -16.07
N ARG A 176 13.42 -11.15 -15.49
CA ARG A 176 14.85 -11.27 -15.23
C ARG A 176 15.59 -11.69 -16.49
N GLU A 177 16.34 -10.75 -17.05
CA GLU A 177 17.40 -11.03 -18.02
C GLU A 177 18.42 -12.01 -17.42
N ALA A 178 19.04 -12.82 -18.29
CA ALA A 178 20.03 -13.83 -17.90
C ALA A 178 21.22 -13.24 -17.11
N ASN A 179 21.48 -11.95 -17.25
CA ASN A 179 22.64 -11.26 -16.69
C ASN A 179 22.34 -10.47 -15.40
N ILE A 180 21.13 -10.56 -14.84
CA ILE A 180 20.82 -9.88 -13.58
C ILE A 180 21.41 -10.67 -12.41
N PRO A 181 22.28 -10.06 -11.58
CA PRO A 181 22.90 -10.75 -10.47
C PRO A 181 21.87 -11.16 -9.41
N MET A 182 22.15 -12.26 -8.70
CA MET A 182 21.27 -12.79 -7.65
C MET A 182 21.16 -11.83 -6.46
N GLY A 183 22.25 -11.15 -6.13
CA GLY A 183 22.34 -10.15 -5.07
C GLY A 183 23.38 -9.08 -5.42
N TRP A 184 23.41 -7.99 -4.65
CA TRP A 184 24.31 -6.88 -4.93
C TRP A 184 25.63 -7.09 -4.19
N ILE A 185 26.65 -7.50 -4.94
CA ILE A 185 28.01 -7.73 -4.41
C ILE A 185 28.88 -6.51 -4.72
N ILE A 186 29.57 -6.02 -3.70
CA ILE A 186 30.59 -4.97 -3.78
C ILE A 186 31.89 -5.47 -3.14
N SER A 187 32.93 -4.63 -3.04
CA SER A 187 34.23 -5.01 -2.48
C SER A 187 34.16 -5.57 -1.06
N GLU A 188 33.21 -5.11 -0.25
CA GLU A 188 33.00 -5.56 1.13
C GLU A 188 32.25 -6.89 1.23
N GLY A 189 31.60 -7.31 0.13
CA GLY A 189 30.79 -8.51 0.05
C GLY A 189 29.37 -8.25 -0.43
N LEU A 190 28.47 -9.19 -0.08
CA LEU A 190 27.05 -9.12 -0.42
C LEU A 190 26.34 -8.12 0.49
N ILE A 191 25.69 -7.11 -0.09
CA ILE A 191 24.93 -6.10 0.66
C ILE A 191 23.75 -6.78 1.38
N PRO A 192 23.61 -6.60 2.71
CA PRO A 192 22.46 -7.10 3.47
C PRO A 192 21.14 -6.42 3.08
N PRO A 193 19.99 -7.12 3.16
CA PRO A 193 18.68 -6.52 2.88
C PRO A 193 18.38 -5.24 3.66
N GLN A 194 18.84 -5.17 4.92
CA GLN A 194 18.64 -4.06 5.84
C GLN A 194 19.20 -2.72 5.36
N CYS A 195 20.12 -2.76 4.39
CA CYS A 195 20.79 -1.59 3.85
C CYS A 195 19.97 -0.83 2.82
N PHE A 196 18.87 -1.41 2.34
CA PHE A 196 18.01 -0.81 1.35
C PHE A 196 16.87 -0.06 2.04
N VAL A 197 17.16 1.17 2.47
CA VAL A 197 16.18 2.02 3.16
C VAL A 197 14.95 2.25 2.29
N LYS A 198 13.76 1.96 2.83
CA LYS A 198 12.46 2.31 2.23
C LYS A 198 11.61 3.15 3.18
N GLU A 199 10.54 3.75 2.66
CA GLU A 199 9.53 4.37 3.52
C GLU A 199 8.91 3.27 4.40
N TRP A 200 8.86 3.51 5.72
CA TRP A 200 8.22 2.58 6.65
C TRP A 200 6.70 2.58 6.46
N VAL A 201 6.05 1.52 6.94
CA VAL A 201 4.58 1.42 6.98
C VAL A 201 3.94 2.60 7.72
N SER A 202 4.60 3.11 8.76
CA SER A 202 4.15 4.30 9.50
C SER A 202 4.46 5.61 8.78
N SER A 203 5.37 5.60 7.81
CA SER A 203 5.97 6.75 7.15
C SER A 203 6.83 7.66 8.02
N ASP A 204 6.98 7.38 9.32
CA ASP A 204 7.63 8.29 10.26
C ASP A 204 9.07 8.61 9.84
N ASN A 205 9.79 7.63 9.28
CA ASN A 205 11.18 7.83 8.83
C ASN A 205 11.33 8.84 7.69
N PHE A 206 10.31 9.06 6.86
CA PHE A 206 10.31 10.14 5.87
C PHE A 206 9.74 11.44 6.45
N GLU A 207 8.73 11.36 7.34
CA GLU A 207 8.11 12.52 7.97
C GLU A 207 9.11 13.36 8.78
N GLU A 208 10.04 12.72 9.50
CA GLU A 208 11.10 13.43 10.25
C GLU A 208 12.05 14.22 9.33
N PHE A 209 12.33 13.71 8.13
CA PHE A 209 13.13 14.46 7.15
C PHE A 209 12.32 15.61 6.55
N GLU A 210 11.02 15.41 6.33
CA GLU A 210 10.13 16.49 5.88
C GLU A 210 10.11 17.63 6.88
N ASP A 211 9.98 17.33 8.17
CA ASP A 211 9.94 18.33 9.24
C ASP A 211 11.29 19.00 9.46
N LYS A 212 12.36 18.22 9.59
CA LYS A 212 13.69 18.76 9.85
C LYS A 212 14.21 19.68 8.74
N TYR A 213 13.92 19.35 7.48
CA TYR A 213 14.39 20.12 6.33
C TYR A 213 13.32 21.03 5.73
N ASN A 214 12.16 21.18 6.40
CA ASN A 214 11.03 21.98 5.93
C ASN A 214 10.62 21.66 4.48
N ILE A 215 10.60 20.38 4.12
CA ILE A 215 10.22 19.94 2.78
C ILE A 215 8.71 20.21 2.61
N PRO A 216 8.29 20.90 1.54
CA PRO A 216 6.88 21.21 1.31
C PRO A 216 6.02 19.95 1.29
N LYS A 217 4.91 19.99 2.04
CA LYS A 217 3.91 18.92 2.11
C LYS A 217 2.67 19.30 1.30
N GLU A 218 2.47 18.66 0.15
CA GLU A 218 1.41 19.02 -0.81
C GLU A 218 0.15 18.12 -0.76
N ASP A 219 0.24 16.87 -0.29
CA ASP A 219 -0.92 15.96 -0.17
C ASP A 219 -1.44 15.99 1.27
N CYS A 220 -2.42 16.86 1.52
CA CYS A 220 -3.10 16.98 2.80
C CYS A 220 -4.47 16.30 2.80
N ARG A 221 -4.71 15.41 3.77
CA ARG A 221 -5.98 14.72 3.96
C ARG A 221 -6.50 14.96 5.35
N SER A 222 -7.71 15.48 5.44
CA SER A 222 -8.40 15.61 6.72
C SER A 222 -9.31 14.43 6.99
N ILE A 223 -9.16 13.84 8.16
CA ILE A 223 -10.01 12.77 8.67
C ILE A 223 -10.78 13.31 9.87
N LYS A 224 -12.10 13.10 9.87
CA LYS A 224 -12.95 13.39 11.03
C LYS A 224 -13.02 12.13 11.90
N LEU A 225 -12.48 12.21 13.11
CA LEU A 225 -12.52 11.16 14.12
C LEU A 225 -13.38 11.65 15.29
N GLY A 226 -14.66 11.28 15.29
CA GLY A 226 -15.66 11.85 16.21
C GLY A 226 -15.89 13.35 15.98
N SER A 227 -15.72 14.15 17.03
CA SER A 227 -15.79 15.62 16.94
C SER A 227 -14.48 16.27 16.48
N ARG A 228 -13.37 15.52 16.39
CA ARG A 228 -12.04 16.06 16.06
C ARG A 228 -11.73 15.88 14.58
N LYS A 229 -11.21 16.93 13.94
CA LYS A 229 -10.65 16.88 12.58
C LYS A 229 -9.12 16.81 12.71
N ARG A 230 -8.52 15.73 12.21
CA ARG A 230 -7.05 15.62 12.06
C ARG A 230 -6.69 15.79 10.60
N THR A 231 -5.70 16.61 10.31
CA THR A 231 -5.16 16.77 8.96
C THR A 231 -3.78 16.14 8.91
N PHE A 232 -3.57 15.29 7.93
CA PHE A 232 -2.30 14.61 7.66
C PHE A 232 -1.78 15.11 6.33
N CYS A 233 -0.58 15.66 6.31
CA CYS A 233 0.06 16.17 5.11
C CYS A 233 1.34 15.39 4.84
N GLN A 234 1.66 15.13 3.58
CA GLN A 234 2.90 14.46 3.18
C GLN A 234 3.49 15.09 1.91
N SER A 235 4.81 15.00 1.76
CA SER A 235 5.50 15.38 0.53
C SER A 235 5.56 14.20 -0.43
N THR A 236 4.59 14.11 -1.32
CA THR A 236 4.49 13.00 -2.28
C THR A 236 5.66 13.02 -3.27
N HIS A 237 6.11 14.21 -3.65
CA HIS A 237 7.23 14.37 -4.56
C HIS A 237 8.56 13.91 -3.94
N PHE A 238 8.84 14.30 -2.70
CA PHE A 238 10.01 13.85 -1.95
C PHE A 238 9.98 12.34 -1.71
N ARG A 239 8.89 11.81 -1.15
CA ARG A 239 8.77 10.36 -0.89
C ARG A 239 8.92 9.52 -2.14
N LYS A 240 8.50 10.03 -3.31
CA LYS A 240 8.66 9.35 -4.61
C LYS A 240 10.07 9.52 -5.19
N ASN A 241 10.74 10.63 -4.93
CA ASN A 241 12.02 10.98 -5.54
C ASN A 241 13.01 11.45 -4.46
N PRO A 242 13.43 10.61 -3.51
CA PRO A 242 14.37 11.03 -2.47
C PRO A 242 15.69 11.57 -3.05
N GLY A 243 16.18 10.98 -4.14
CA GLY A 243 17.48 11.32 -4.74
C GLY A 243 17.64 12.79 -5.12
N ILE A 244 16.59 13.47 -5.56
CA ILE A 244 16.69 14.88 -5.98
C ILE A 244 16.81 15.86 -4.80
N TYR A 245 16.39 15.45 -3.59
CA TYR A 245 16.47 16.27 -2.38
C TYR A 245 17.81 16.09 -1.67
N LEU A 246 18.46 14.93 -1.87
CA LEU A 246 19.77 14.63 -1.30
C LEU A 246 20.85 15.49 -1.97
N GLY A 247 21.62 16.20 -1.16
CA GLY A 247 22.63 17.17 -1.61
C GLY A 247 22.07 18.57 -1.91
N LYS A 248 20.76 18.78 -1.79
CA LYS A 248 20.11 20.10 -1.96
C LYS A 248 19.43 20.55 -0.68
N GLU A 249 18.17 20.15 -0.45
CA GLU A 249 17.47 20.42 0.80
C GLU A 249 18.06 19.59 1.94
N ILE A 250 18.36 18.31 1.68
CA ILE A 250 18.98 17.39 2.63
C ILE A 250 20.48 17.40 2.38
N THR A 251 21.19 18.28 3.08
CA THR A 251 22.62 18.56 2.85
C THR A 251 23.59 17.56 3.46
N SER A 252 23.13 16.69 4.38
CA SER A 252 23.95 15.65 5.02
C SER A 252 23.33 14.27 4.87
N LEU A 253 24.19 13.27 4.63
CA LEU A 253 23.83 11.85 4.53
C LEU A 253 24.09 11.07 5.84
N ASP A 254 24.59 11.73 6.88
CA ASP A 254 24.93 11.07 8.16
C ASP A 254 23.69 10.72 8.99
N GLY A 255 22.49 11.04 8.50
CA GLY A 255 21.22 10.85 9.19
C GLY A 255 20.85 11.98 10.17
N ILE A 256 19.75 11.79 10.88
CA ILE A 256 19.17 12.75 11.82
C ILE A 256 18.73 12.01 13.09
N ALA A 257 18.74 12.70 14.23
CA ALA A 257 18.06 12.19 15.43
C ALA A 257 16.55 12.41 15.23
N PRO A 258 15.72 11.36 15.33
CA PRO A 258 14.27 11.51 15.24
C PRO A 258 13.69 12.11 16.53
N SER A 259 12.50 12.71 16.45
CA SER A 259 11.83 13.34 17.59
C SER A 259 11.40 12.41 18.74
N TRP A 260 11.39 11.09 18.50
CA TRP A 260 10.90 10.08 19.45
C TRP A 260 11.99 9.16 20.01
N ASP A 261 13.25 9.32 19.60
CA ASP A 261 14.38 8.52 20.07
C ASP A 261 15.65 9.34 20.11
N ASP A 262 16.24 9.43 21.31
CA ASP A 262 17.48 10.19 21.55
C ASP A 262 18.74 9.34 21.36
N LYS A 263 18.59 8.02 21.12
CA LYS A 263 19.72 7.08 21.02
C LYS A 263 20.06 6.75 19.57
N ASP A 264 19.07 6.34 18.80
CA ASP A 264 19.27 5.93 17.42
C ASP A 264 19.14 7.12 16.46
N ARG A 265 19.87 7.07 15.35
CA ARG A 265 19.69 8.01 14.23
C ARG A 265 18.88 7.33 13.15
N ILE A 266 18.19 8.12 12.33
CA ILE A 266 17.59 7.63 11.08
C ILE A 266 18.30 8.24 9.87
N THR A 267 18.46 7.46 8.81
CA THR A 267 19.07 7.88 7.54
C THR A 267 18.22 7.48 6.37
N LEU A 268 18.26 8.28 5.30
CA LEU A 268 17.75 7.89 3.99
C LEU A 268 18.82 7.18 3.17
N ALA A 269 20.10 7.53 3.33
CA ALA A 269 21.21 6.94 2.61
C ALA A 269 22.05 6.09 3.56
N ALA A 270 22.10 4.78 3.32
CA ALA A 270 22.79 3.86 4.21
C ALA A 270 24.31 3.94 3.99
N PRO A 271 25.13 4.30 5.01
CA PRO A 271 26.58 4.25 4.90
C PRO A 271 27.04 2.81 4.72
N VAL A 272 27.87 2.56 3.70
CA VAL A 272 28.30 1.19 3.36
C VAL A 272 29.05 0.54 4.51
N ASP A 273 29.93 1.24 5.20
CA ASP A 273 30.70 0.65 6.30
C ASP A 273 29.82 0.26 7.49
N LEU A 274 28.82 1.07 7.84
CA LEU A 274 27.85 0.76 8.90
C LEU A 274 26.91 -0.38 8.52
N CYS A 275 26.59 -0.49 7.24
CA CYS A 275 25.83 -1.58 6.67
C CYS A 275 26.47 -2.95 6.93
N PHE A 276 27.75 -3.09 6.58
CA PHE A 276 28.48 -4.35 6.79
C PHE A 276 28.84 -4.63 8.25
N LYS A 277 28.84 -3.60 9.11
CA LYS A 277 28.92 -3.76 10.57
C LYS A 277 27.58 -4.21 11.20
N GLY A 278 26.48 -4.16 10.44
CA GLY A 278 25.14 -4.48 10.95
C GLY A 278 24.54 -3.38 11.84
N SER A 279 25.05 -2.15 11.74
CA SER A 279 24.53 -0.98 12.45
C SER A 279 23.36 -0.31 11.73
N VAL A 280 23.14 -0.62 10.44
CA VAL A 280 22.01 -0.10 9.67
C VAL A 280 20.90 -1.14 9.61
N ILE A 281 19.71 -0.80 10.10
CA ILE A 281 18.51 -1.65 10.04
C ILE A 281 17.33 -0.83 9.52
N ASP A 282 17.00 -1.03 8.24
CA ASP A 282 15.87 -0.37 7.56
C ASP A 282 15.85 1.15 7.79
N GLY A 283 17.01 1.78 7.61
CA GLY A 283 17.17 3.23 7.79
C GLY A 283 17.43 3.69 9.22
N ARG A 284 17.37 2.82 10.24
CA ARG A 284 17.89 3.15 11.58
C ARG A 284 19.40 2.90 11.64
N ILE A 285 20.12 3.74 12.36
CA ILE A 285 21.53 3.59 12.70
C ILE A 285 21.62 3.48 14.22
N GLY A 286 22.05 2.32 14.69
CA GLY A 286 22.23 2.03 16.11
C GLY A 286 23.36 1.04 16.35
N ASP A 287 23.30 0.35 17.49
CA ASP A 287 24.30 -0.64 17.88
C ASP A 287 24.37 -1.79 16.85
N PRO A 288 25.58 -2.29 16.54
CA PRO A 288 25.77 -3.32 15.53
C PRO A 288 25.12 -4.64 15.93
N ILE A 289 24.33 -5.21 15.02
CA ILE A 289 23.74 -6.54 15.15
C ILE A 289 24.40 -7.49 14.15
N LYS A 290 24.74 -8.70 14.60
CA LYS A 290 25.26 -9.73 13.69
C LYS A 290 24.20 -10.13 12.67
N LEU A 291 24.47 -9.86 11.40
CA LEU A 291 23.57 -10.22 10.30
C LEU A 291 23.94 -11.60 9.73
N SER A 292 22.94 -12.46 9.55
CA SER A 292 23.06 -13.70 8.77
C SER A 292 22.33 -13.51 7.45
N VAL A 293 23.11 -13.30 6.38
CA VAL A 293 22.59 -13.11 5.02
C VAL A 293 22.72 -14.43 4.26
N LYS A 294 21.63 -14.85 3.62
CA LYS A 294 21.55 -16.09 2.83
C LYS A 294 20.98 -15.76 1.46
N SER A 295 21.31 -16.60 0.48
CA SER A 295 20.68 -16.55 -0.84
C SER A 295 19.75 -17.75 -0.98
N ASP A 296 18.49 -17.50 -1.34
CA ASP A 296 17.56 -18.54 -1.76
C ASP A 296 17.52 -18.58 -3.29
N LYS A 297 18.05 -19.67 -3.85
CA LYS A 297 18.10 -19.88 -5.30
C LYS A 297 16.72 -20.10 -5.91
N LYS A 298 15.75 -20.61 -5.15
CA LYS A 298 14.39 -20.91 -5.61
C LYS A 298 13.55 -19.64 -5.69
N SER A 299 13.52 -18.85 -4.61
CA SER A 299 12.84 -17.54 -4.60
C SER A 299 13.62 -16.48 -5.37
N LYS A 300 14.92 -16.71 -5.62
CA LYS A 300 15.87 -15.76 -6.21
C LYS A 300 16.03 -14.48 -5.38
N MET A 301 15.88 -14.62 -4.07
CA MET A 301 15.96 -13.54 -3.09
C MET A 301 17.20 -13.70 -2.21
N ILE A 302 17.68 -12.56 -1.71
CA ILE A 302 18.65 -12.50 -0.64
C ILE A 302 17.87 -12.23 0.65
N GLU A 303 18.06 -13.06 1.65
CA GLU A 303 17.25 -13.10 2.86
C GLU A 303 18.11 -12.98 4.11
N SER A 304 17.52 -12.44 5.17
CA SER A 304 18.12 -12.38 6.49
C SER A 304 17.03 -12.30 7.55
N LYS A 305 17.39 -12.57 8.80
CA LYS A 305 16.46 -12.58 9.92
C LYS A 305 17.11 -11.96 11.14
N ILE A 306 16.39 -11.06 11.80
CA ILE A 306 16.78 -10.42 13.05
C ILE A 306 15.73 -10.74 14.10
N CYS A 307 16.14 -11.18 15.27
CA CYS A 307 15.24 -11.54 16.36
C CYS A 307 15.56 -10.71 17.60
N SER A 308 14.53 -10.06 18.15
CA SER A 308 14.61 -9.41 19.47
C SER A 308 14.33 -10.40 20.61
N SER A 309 13.67 -11.52 20.30
CA SER A 309 13.50 -12.68 21.17
C SER A 309 13.28 -13.94 20.34
N GLU A 310 13.19 -15.11 20.96
CA GLU A 310 12.90 -16.38 20.27
C GLU A 310 11.59 -16.35 19.46
N THR A 311 10.62 -15.55 19.91
CA THR A 311 9.28 -15.47 19.32
C THR A 311 9.02 -14.18 18.53
N SER A 312 9.94 -13.22 18.59
CA SER A 312 9.81 -11.92 17.93
C SER A 312 10.98 -11.73 16.96
N CYS A 313 10.71 -12.04 15.70
CA CYS A 313 11.68 -11.88 14.63
C CYS A 313 11.09 -11.10 13.46
N THR A 314 11.94 -10.31 12.83
CA THR A 314 11.69 -9.67 11.55
C THR A 314 12.56 -10.34 10.50
N GLU A 315 11.91 -10.82 9.45
CA GLU A 315 12.54 -11.34 8.24
C GLU A 315 12.71 -10.21 7.24
N TYR A 316 13.83 -10.17 6.55
CA TYR A 316 14.12 -9.16 5.53
C TYR A 316 14.57 -9.86 4.26
N ALA A 317 14.13 -9.35 3.12
CA ALA A 317 14.51 -9.90 1.84
C ALA A 317 14.66 -8.81 0.78
N TYR A 318 15.53 -9.04 -0.20
CA TYR A 318 15.52 -8.26 -1.43
C TYR A 318 15.78 -9.10 -2.67
N SER A 319 15.37 -8.58 -3.81
CA SER A 319 15.73 -9.10 -5.11
C SER A 319 16.04 -7.96 -6.08
N ILE A 320 17.10 -8.13 -6.87
CA ILE A 320 17.38 -7.24 -7.99
C ILE A 320 16.38 -7.56 -9.11
N LEU A 321 15.68 -6.52 -9.57
CA LEU A 321 14.69 -6.60 -10.64
C LEU A 321 15.28 -6.27 -11.99
N THR A 322 16.15 -5.25 -12.08
CA THR A 322 16.90 -4.89 -13.28
C THR A 322 18.06 -3.94 -12.96
N ASN A 323 19.01 -3.84 -13.89
CA ASN A 323 20.08 -2.84 -13.86
C ASN A 323 19.53 -1.44 -14.17
N VAL A 324 20.13 -0.42 -13.58
CA VAL A 324 19.85 0.98 -13.92
C VAL A 324 21.12 1.62 -14.48
N PRO A 325 21.08 2.19 -15.70
CA PRO A 325 22.25 2.84 -16.29
C PRO A 325 22.83 3.95 -15.39
N LEU A 326 24.16 4.08 -15.37
CA LEU A 326 24.84 5.02 -14.46
C LEU A 326 24.50 6.49 -14.75
N ASN A 327 24.29 6.85 -16.02
CA ASN A 327 23.80 8.18 -16.39
C ASN A 327 22.42 8.46 -15.75
N LYS A 328 21.50 7.48 -15.79
CA LYS A 328 20.20 7.60 -15.15
C LYS A 328 20.30 7.63 -13.64
N CYS A 329 21.18 6.82 -13.05
CA CYS A 329 21.47 6.87 -11.62
C CYS A 329 21.89 8.27 -11.16
N GLN A 330 22.82 8.91 -11.91
CA GLN A 330 23.27 10.26 -11.59
C GLN A 330 22.18 11.30 -11.83
N GLU A 331 21.39 11.19 -12.90
CA GLU A 331 20.24 12.07 -13.18
C GLU A 331 19.20 12.06 -12.06
N LEU A 332 19.00 10.91 -11.40
CA LEU A 332 18.05 10.78 -10.29
C LEU A 332 18.54 11.38 -8.97
N ALA A 333 19.82 11.75 -8.87
CA ALA A 333 20.39 12.49 -7.74
C ALA A 333 21.33 13.60 -8.23
N PRO A 334 20.79 14.63 -8.91
CA PRO A 334 21.59 15.64 -9.60
C PRO A 334 22.37 16.54 -8.64
N ASN A 335 21.95 16.61 -7.37
CA ASN A 335 22.56 17.46 -6.36
C ASN A 335 23.58 16.72 -5.48
N LEU A 336 23.74 15.41 -5.64
CA LEU A 336 24.79 14.66 -4.96
C LEU A 336 26.14 14.88 -5.66
N THR A 337 27.12 15.36 -4.89
CA THR A 337 28.50 15.56 -5.37
C THR A 337 29.25 14.24 -5.61
N GLY A 338 28.78 13.14 -5.03
CA GLY A 338 29.34 11.81 -5.23
C GLY A 338 29.04 11.25 -6.62
N GLN A 339 29.89 10.34 -7.08
CA GLN A 339 29.71 9.63 -8.34
C GLN A 339 28.94 8.33 -8.13
N CYS A 340 27.88 8.10 -8.91
CA CYS A 340 27.22 6.80 -8.94
C CYS A 340 28.10 5.73 -9.62
N ARG A 341 28.38 4.64 -8.90
CA ARG A 341 29.24 3.54 -9.36
C ARG A 341 28.47 2.34 -9.87
N GLN A 342 27.31 2.07 -9.26
CA GLN A 342 26.42 0.96 -9.59
C GLN A 342 24.99 1.36 -9.25
N SER A 343 24.00 0.85 -9.98
CA SER A 343 22.61 1.13 -9.68
C SER A 343 21.68 0.02 -10.15
N PHE A 344 20.66 -0.24 -9.34
CA PHE A 344 19.69 -1.29 -9.57
C PHE A 344 18.30 -0.85 -9.15
N LEU A 345 17.29 -1.38 -9.84
CA LEU A 345 15.93 -1.41 -9.34
C LEU A 345 15.78 -2.66 -8.47
N ILE A 346 15.37 -2.46 -7.22
CA ILE A 346 15.32 -3.51 -6.20
C ILE A 346 13.91 -3.59 -5.61
N ALA A 347 13.40 -4.81 -5.48
CA ALA A 347 12.30 -5.10 -4.57
C ALA A 347 12.91 -5.45 -3.22
N VAL A 348 12.61 -4.67 -2.18
CA VAL A 348 13.04 -4.90 -0.81
C VAL A 348 11.82 -5.00 0.08
N GLY A 349 11.81 -5.95 1.01
CA GLY A 349 10.72 -6.08 1.95
C GLY A 349 11.14 -6.62 3.29
N ASP A 350 10.25 -6.44 4.25
CA ASP A 350 10.35 -6.98 5.59
C ASP A 350 9.03 -7.66 6.00
N TYR A 351 9.14 -8.59 6.94
CA TYR A 351 8.01 -9.31 7.51
C TYR A 351 8.24 -9.55 8.99
N SER A 352 7.42 -8.90 9.82
CA SER A 352 7.44 -9.01 11.28
C SER A 352 6.31 -9.89 11.84
N GLY A 353 5.63 -10.65 10.98
CA GLY A 353 4.49 -11.49 11.35
C GLY A 353 3.12 -10.90 11.01
N GLY A 354 2.07 -11.61 11.42
CA GLY A 354 0.67 -11.16 11.26
C GLY A 354 0.07 -11.35 9.86
N SER A 355 -1.17 -10.91 9.68
CA SER A 355 -1.96 -11.18 8.46
C SER A 355 -1.68 -10.24 7.29
N ILE A 356 -0.82 -9.22 7.47
CA ILE A 356 -0.45 -8.29 6.39
C ILE A 356 0.50 -8.98 5.40
N GLY A 357 1.32 -9.91 5.90
CA GLY A 357 2.38 -10.53 5.10
C GLY A 357 3.56 -9.57 4.89
N TRP A 358 4.35 -9.86 3.86
CA TRP A 358 5.52 -9.06 3.51
C TRP A 358 5.15 -7.64 3.04
N ASP A 359 5.84 -6.65 3.58
CA ASP A 359 5.75 -5.26 3.13
C ASP A 359 6.89 -4.94 2.15
N TYR A 360 6.59 -4.98 0.84
CA TYR A 360 7.56 -4.73 -0.20
C TYR A 360 7.52 -3.27 -0.71
N GLY A 361 8.70 -2.64 -0.76
CA GLY A 361 8.99 -1.46 -1.55
C GLY A 361 9.73 -1.80 -2.84
N TYR A 362 9.53 -0.98 -3.88
CA TYR A 362 10.21 -1.12 -5.17
C TYR A 362 10.95 0.17 -5.47
N ASN A 363 12.27 0.16 -5.30
CA ASN A 363 13.05 1.40 -5.30
C ASN A 363 14.29 1.26 -6.18
N ILE A 364 14.65 2.35 -6.85
CA ILE A 364 15.96 2.47 -7.51
C ILE A 364 16.96 2.91 -6.46
N TYR A 365 18.05 2.16 -6.35
CA TYR A 365 19.17 2.50 -5.47
C TYR A 365 20.44 2.72 -6.29
N GLY A 366 21.29 3.64 -5.82
CA GLY A 366 22.63 3.86 -6.36
C GLY A 366 23.70 3.68 -5.29
N LEU A 367 24.83 3.09 -5.64
CA LEU A 367 26.05 3.10 -4.83
C LEU A 367 26.84 4.35 -5.19
N PHE A 368 26.86 5.33 -4.30
CA PHE A 368 27.59 6.59 -4.49
C PHE A 368 28.95 6.53 -3.79
N SER A 369 29.98 7.05 -4.45
CA SER A 369 31.31 7.25 -3.87
C SER A 369 31.66 8.73 -3.85
N PHE A 370 32.13 9.21 -2.69
CA PHE A 370 32.49 10.61 -2.45
C PHE A 370 34.02 10.78 -2.35
N ASN A 371 34.49 12.03 -2.46
CA ASN A 371 35.93 12.35 -2.50
C ASN A 371 36.67 11.98 -1.20
N ASP A 372 35.97 11.98 -0.08
CA ASP A 372 36.46 11.55 1.23
C ASP A 372 36.47 10.01 1.39
N LYS A 373 36.30 9.27 0.29
CA LYS A 373 36.17 7.82 0.21
C LYS A 373 34.94 7.24 0.91
N LYS A 374 34.04 8.07 1.45
CA LYS A 374 32.76 7.58 1.97
C LYS A 374 31.92 7.02 0.82
N ARG A 375 31.18 5.97 1.13
CA ARG A 375 30.24 5.34 0.20
C ARG A 375 28.90 5.13 0.85
N PHE A 376 27.85 5.35 0.05
CA PHE A 376 26.48 5.25 0.50
C PHE A 376 25.64 4.47 -0.50
N ILE A 377 24.71 3.67 0.01
CA ILE A 377 23.61 3.11 -0.76
C ILE A 377 22.46 4.12 -0.64
N VAL A 378 22.12 4.73 -1.77
CA VAL A 378 21.22 5.88 -1.82
C VAL A 378 19.91 5.48 -2.49
N PRO A 379 18.74 5.67 -1.84
CA PRO A 379 17.46 5.56 -2.53
C PRO A 379 17.29 6.77 -3.45
N LEU A 380 17.03 6.49 -4.72
CA LEU A 380 16.94 7.51 -5.77
C LEU A 380 15.50 7.78 -6.14
N LYS A 381 14.69 6.72 -6.25
CA LYS A 381 13.29 6.80 -6.65
C LYS A 381 12.49 5.63 -6.11
N ASN A 382 11.33 5.93 -5.55
CA ASN A 382 10.46 4.93 -4.93
C ASN A 382 9.18 4.72 -5.75
N PHE A 383 8.72 3.47 -5.79
CA PHE A 383 7.51 3.07 -6.49
C PHE A 383 6.60 2.25 -5.57
N ARG A 384 5.30 2.53 -5.65
CA ARG A 384 4.28 1.78 -4.91
C ARG A 384 3.97 0.40 -5.52
N LYS A 385 4.21 0.24 -6.83
CA LYS A 385 3.89 -0.98 -7.57
C LYS A 385 5.13 -1.44 -8.34
N LYS A 386 5.40 -2.75 -8.29
CA LYS A 386 6.45 -3.41 -9.08
C LYS A 386 6.38 -3.05 -10.56
N ASN A 387 5.17 -3.12 -11.11
CA ASN A 387 4.90 -2.92 -12.53
C ASN A 387 5.19 -1.47 -12.97
N ASP A 388 4.86 -0.48 -12.14
CA ASP A 388 5.21 0.92 -12.42
C ASP A 388 6.73 1.11 -12.44
N ALA A 389 7.45 0.45 -11.52
CA ALA A 389 8.90 0.54 -11.42
C ALA A 389 9.62 -0.04 -12.65
N ILE A 390 9.20 -1.23 -13.09
CA ILE A 390 9.75 -1.88 -14.29
C ILE A 390 9.44 -1.06 -15.54
N ASN A 391 8.19 -0.60 -15.68
CA ASN A 391 7.79 0.25 -16.80
C ASN A 391 8.62 1.54 -16.86
N TYR A 392 8.93 2.15 -15.71
CA TYR A 392 9.76 3.35 -15.64
C TYR A 392 11.17 3.12 -16.20
N ILE A 393 11.82 2.01 -15.83
CA ILE A 393 13.16 1.68 -16.36
C ILE A 393 13.09 1.40 -17.86
N GLU A 394 12.14 0.57 -18.32
CA GLU A 394 12.02 0.24 -19.74
C GLU A 394 11.71 1.45 -20.63
N GLN A 395 11.08 2.49 -20.09
CA GLN A 395 10.82 3.75 -20.78
C GLN A 395 12.00 4.72 -20.72
N SER A 396 12.82 4.65 -19.67
CA SER A 396 13.95 5.56 -19.44
C SER A 396 15.25 5.09 -20.09
N VAL A 397 15.32 3.83 -20.54
CA VAL A 397 16.51 3.21 -21.18
C VAL A 397 16.36 3.17 -22.72
N LYS A 398 15.20 3.54 -23.26
CA LYS A 398 15.01 3.84 -24.68
C LYS A 398 15.35 5.29 -24.95
#